data_AF-A0A8G1W2Q3-F1
#
_entry.id   AF-A0A8G1W2Q3-F1
#
_cell.length_a   1.000
_cell.length_b   1.000
_cell.length_c   1.000
_cell.angle_alpha   90.00
_cell.angle_beta   90.00
_cell.angle_gamma   90.00
#
_symmetry.space_group_name_H-M   'P 1'
#
loop_
_entity.id
_entity.type
_entity.pdbx_description
1 polymer ?
#
loop_
_entity_poly.entity_id
_entity_poly.type
_entity_poly.pdbx_seq_one_letter_code
_entity_poly.pdbx_strand_id
1 'polypeptide(L)'
;MTHRADASSFLDNRGYTGPLIRGVNPATLFEKAVRDRITDSYYWKEQCFGLNAATLCDRAVDLTCIGGVYGVAEKPTPFLCLAFKLLQLNPDRDIILEYLNFTDPDTEDPPTYNNPNGNNGGNNDENSDGSDAVVKARGDFKYLRALAAFYVRLTFPAADVYKTLEPLLLDYRKLKRRVRDSFTLTYVDQFVDELLTKDRVCGTSLWKLPPRQQLEDLELLDERVSPLQAELDEMERSDDEDDKEEGEENDD
;
A
#
# COMPACT_ATOMS: atom_id res chain seq x y z
N MET A 1 -20.99 5.86 -25.84
CA MET A 1 -19.96 5.77 -26.91
C MET A 1 -18.67 6.51 -26.55
N THR A 2 -18.72 7.62 -25.82
CA THR A 2 -17.56 8.42 -25.37
C THR A 2 -16.59 7.66 -24.45
N HIS A 3 -17.06 7.02 -23.38
CA HIS A 3 -16.19 6.33 -22.40
C HIS A 3 -15.37 5.15 -22.99
N ARG A 4 -15.83 4.52 -24.08
CA ARG A 4 -15.07 3.46 -24.77
C ARG A 4 -13.95 4.05 -25.65
N ALA A 5 -14.19 5.23 -26.23
CA ALA A 5 -13.18 5.97 -26.97
C ALA A 5 -12.07 6.47 -26.04
N ASP A 6 -12.43 6.98 -24.85
CA ASP A 6 -11.48 7.43 -23.83
C ASP A 6 -10.59 6.27 -23.33
N ALA A 7 -11.19 5.09 -23.12
CA ALA A 7 -10.44 3.90 -22.74
C ALA A 7 -9.46 3.43 -23.83
N SER A 8 -9.84 3.50 -25.11
CA SER A 8 -8.93 3.17 -26.21
C SER A 8 -7.81 4.19 -26.38
N SER A 9 -8.08 5.49 -26.15
CA SER A 9 -7.07 6.55 -26.18
C SER A 9 -6.06 6.39 -25.05
N PHE A 10 -6.50 6.02 -23.85
CA PHE A 10 -5.62 5.75 -22.72
C PHE A 10 -4.62 4.61 -22.98
N LEU A 11 -5.05 3.58 -23.72
CA LEU A 11 -4.24 2.41 -24.05
C LEU A 11 -3.29 2.64 -25.25
N ASP A 12 -3.51 3.71 -26.02
CA ASP A 12 -2.70 4.03 -27.20
C ASP A 12 -1.54 4.98 -26.85
N ASN A 13 -0.32 4.45 -26.90
CA ASN A 13 0.89 5.22 -26.65
C ASN A 13 1.18 6.29 -27.71
N ARG A 14 0.56 6.22 -28.90
CA ARG A 14 0.85 7.16 -29.99
C ARG A 14 0.10 8.49 -29.86
N GLY A 15 -0.95 8.54 -29.03
CA GLY A 15 -1.82 9.70 -28.88
C GLY A 15 -2.22 10.02 -27.44
N TYR A 16 -1.49 9.49 -26.45
CA TYR A 16 -1.75 9.79 -25.05
C TYR A 16 -1.38 11.24 -24.71
N THR A 17 -2.33 12.02 -24.21
CA THR A 17 -2.16 13.43 -23.83
C THR A 17 -2.40 13.69 -22.34
N GLY A 18 -2.52 12.64 -21.53
CA GLY A 18 -2.76 12.76 -20.08
C GLY A 18 -1.47 12.94 -19.26
N PRO A 19 -1.61 13.03 -17.92
CA PRO A 19 -0.48 13.14 -17.01
C PRO A 19 0.48 11.94 -17.12
N LEU A 20 1.78 12.23 -17.15
CA LEU A 20 2.81 11.20 -17.20
C LEU A 20 3.28 10.85 -15.79
N ILE A 21 3.58 9.57 -15.58
CA ILE A 21 4.22 9.08 -14.36
C ILE A 21 5.63 8.68 -14.74
N ARG A 22 6.64 9.35 -14.16
CA ARG A 22 8.06 9.13 -14.49
C ARG A 22 8.33 9.21 -16.00
N GLY A 23 7.67 10.16 -16.67
CA GLY A 23 7.84 10.41 -18.11
C GLY A 23 7.16 9.41 -19.05
N VAL A 24 6.37 8.46 -18.53
CA VAL A 24 5.65 7.47 -19.34
C VAL A 24 4.14 7.50 -19.09
N ASN A 25 3.37 7.02 -20.08
CA ASN A 25 1.92 6.82 -19.92
C ASN A 25 1.66 5.85 -18.74
N PRO A 26 0.84 6.21 -17.74
CA PRO A 26 0.48 5.36 -16.60
C PRO A 26 0.03 3.95 -17.00
N ALA A 27 -0.66 3.79 -18.13
CA ALA A 27 -1.06 2.49 -18.64
C ALA A 27 0.15 1.55 -18.79
N THR A 28 1.29 2.08 -19.23
CA THR A 28 2.49 1.30 -19.56
C THR A 28 3.23 0.74 -18.34
N LEU A 29 2.83 1.13 -17.12
CA LEU A 29 3.35 0.52 -15.89
C LEU A 29 2.96 -0.96 -15.76
N PHE A 30 1.90 -1.38 -16.45
CA PHE A 30 1.52 -2.78 -16.60
C PHE A 30 2.02 -3.31 -17.93
N GLU A 31 2.53 -4.54 -17.97
CA GLU A 31 2.96 -5.18 -19.22
C GLU A 31 1.79 -5.31 -20.20
N LYS A 32 2.06 -5.17 -21.50
CA LYS A 32 1.00 -5.20 -22.54
C LYS A 32 0.09 -6.43 -22.42
N ALA A 33 0.68 -7.61 -22.22
CA ALA A 33 -0.08 -8.85 -22.07
C ALA A 33 -1.05 -8.78 -20.88
N VAL A 34 -0.64 -8.21 -19.76
CA VAL A 34 -1.50 -8.05 -18.57
C VAL A 34 -2.62 -7.05 -18.86
N ARG A 35 -2.33 -5.93 -19.53
CA ARG A 35 -3.37 -4.96 -19.93
C ARG A 35 -4.42 -5.58 -20.82
N ASP A 36 -4.00 -6.32 -21.84
CA ASP A 36 -4.92 -7.01 -22.76
C ASP A 36 -5.84 -7.95 -21.97
N ARG A 37 -5.29 -8.75 -21.03
CA ARG A 37 -6.08 -9.61 -20.13
C ARG A 37 -7.08 -8.83 -19.27
N ILE A 38 -6.66 -7.69 -18.71
CA ILE A 38 -7.53 -6.81 -17.91
C ILE A 38 -8.67 -6.29 -18.76
N THR A 39 -8.37 -5.64 -19.89
CA THR A 39 -9.38 -4.97 -20.71
C THR A 39 -10.36 -5.93 -21.37
N ASP A 40 -9.93 -7.18 -21.61
CA ASP A 40 -10.80 -8.22 -22.15
C ASP A 40 -11.64 -8.95 -21.10
N SER A 41 -11.29 -8.83 -19.81
CA SER A 41 -11.99 -9.51 -18.73
C SER A 41 -13.42 -9.02 -18.56
N TYR A 42 -14.28 -9.93 -18.09
CA TYR A 42 -15.67 -9.59 -17.76
C TYR A 42 -15.74 -8.55 -16.64
N TYR A 43 -14.92 -8.70 -15.59
CA TYR A 43 -14.90 -7.75 -14.48
C TYR A 43 -14.57 -6.33 -14.95
N TRP A 44 -13.59 -6.14 -15.84
CA TRP A 44 -13.29 -4.82 -16.38
C TRP A 44 -14.47 -4.21 -17.15
N LYS A 45 -15.10 -5.00 -18.03
CA LYS A 45 -16.18 -4.53 -18.91
C LYS A 45 -17.45 -4.17 -18.14
N GLU A 46 -17.73 -4.88 -17.05
CA GLU A 46 -18.98 -4.71 -16.29
C GLU A 46 -18.81 -3.90 -15.01
N GLN A 47 -17.69 -4.07 -14.29
CA GLN A 47 -17.49 -3.48 -12.96
C GLN A 47 -16.54 -2.29 -12.98
N CYS A 48 -15.61 -2.20 -13.93
CA CYS A 48 -14.71 -1.04 -14.05
C CYS A 48 -15.23 0.04 -15.03
N PHE A 49 -16.36 -0.21 -15.69
CA PHE A 49 -16.98 0.73 -16.59
C PHE A 49 -17.59 1.90 -15.83
N GLY A 50 -17.26 3.14 -16.22
CA GLY A 50 -17.82 4.34 -15.60
C GLY A 50 -17.34 4.64 -14.18
N LEU A 51 -16.43 3.83 -13.58
CA LEU A 51 -15.90 4.13 -12.26
C LEU A 51 -15.13 5.45 -12.27
N ASN A 52 -15.33 6.21 -11.21
CA ASN A 52 -14.54 7.36 -10.80
C ASN A 52 -13.83 7.05 -9.48
N ALA A 53 -13.12 8.01 -8.89
CA ALA A 53 -12.42 7.80 -7.63
C ALA A 53 -13.38 7.28 -6.54
N ALA A 54 -14.44 8.02 -6.21
CA ALA A 54 -15.38 7.65 -5.15
C ALA A 54 -16.00 6.26 -5.36
N THR A 55 -16.59 5.99 -6.52
CA THR A 55 -17.23 4.69 -6.81
C THR A 55 -16.25 3.52 -6.90
N LEU A 56 -14.95 3.79 -7.08
CA LEU A 56 -13.93 2.74 -7.04
C LEU A 56 -13.72 2.21 -5.62
N CYS A 57 -13.85 3.06 -4.57
CA CYS A 57 -13.71 2.57 -3.20
C CYS A 57 -14.81 1.56 -2.87
N ASP A 58 -16.06 1.80 -3.30
CA ASP A 58 -17.17 0.85 -3.16
C ASP A 58 -16.85 -0.51 -3.77
N ARG A 59 -16.25 -0.53 -4.97
CA ARG A 59 -15.82 -1.77 -5.63
C ARG A 59 -14.63 -2.43 -4.93
N ALA A 60 -13.76 -1.64 -4.29
CA ALA A 60 -12.60 -2.14 -3.57
C ALA A 60 -12.98 -2.81 -2.24
N VAL A 61 -14.10 -2.41 -1.62
CA VAL A 61 -14.66 -3.08 -0.44
C VAL A 61 -15.04 -4.53 -0.74
N ASP A 62 -15.56 -4.80 -1.94
CA ASP A 62 -15.96 -6.15 -2.38
C ASP A 62 -14.78 -7.09 -2.72
N LEU A 63 -13.54 -6.59 -2.63
CA LEU A 63 -12.37 -7.41 -2.89
C LEU A 63 -12.20 -8.51 -1.85
N THR A 64 -11.93 -9.72 -2.33
CA THR A 64 -11.76 -10.91 -1.48
C THR A 64 -10.32 -11.42 -1.42
N CYS A 65 -9.46 -10.94 -2.31
CA CYS A 65 -8.05 -11.30 -2.38
C CYS A 65 -7.22 -10.28 -3.16
N ILE A 66 -5.92 -10.24 -2.86
CA ILE A 66 -4.90 -9.60 -3.71
C ILE A 66 -4.36 -10.60 -4.73
N GLY A 67 -3.83 -10.16 -5.87
CA GLY A 67 -3.15 -11.05 -6.81
C GLY A 67 -3.04 -10.50 -8.22
N GLY A 68 -2.29 -11.20 -9.06
CA GLY A 68 -2.10 -10.86 -10.48
C GLY A 68 -3.09 -11.57 -11.40
N VAL A 69 -2.57 -12.15 -12.49
CA VAL A 69 -3.31 -13.09 -13.34
C VAL A 69 -3.22 -14.51 -12.79
N TYR A 70 -4.24 -15.33 -13.02
CA TYR A 70 -4.32 -16.69 -12.50
C TYR A 70 -4.97 -17.69 -13.47
N GLY A 71 -4.70 -18.97 -13.23
CA GLY A 71 -5.18 -20.10 -14.02
C GLY A 71 -4.58 -20.16 -15.42
N VAL A 72 -4.92 -21.22 -16.15
CA VAL A 72 -4.46 -21.46 -17.53
C VAL A 72 -4.91 -20.36 -18.50
N ALA A 73 -6.10 -19.78 -18.25
CA ALA A 73 -6.64 -18.69 -19.05
C ALA A 73 -6.08 -17.30 -18.68
N GLU A 74 -5.13 -17.22 -17.72
CA GLU A 74 -4.52 -15.97 -17.25
C GLU A 74 -5.55 -14.89 -16.91
N LYS A 75 -6.59 -15.28 -16.19
CA LYS A 75 -7.66 -14.35 -15.77
C LYS A 75 -7.09 -13.34 -14.78
N PRO A 76 -7.28 -12.03 -14.97
CA PRO A 76 -6.86 -11.03 -13.99
C PRO A 76 -7.77 -11.10 -12.75
N THR A 77 -7.21 -10.87 -11.57
CA THR A 77 -8.04 -10.66 -10.37
C THR A 77 -8.80 -9.32 -10.44
N PRO A 78 -9.92 -9.19 -9.72
CA PRO A 78 -10.57 -7.89 -9.49
C PRO A 78 -9.61 -6.84 -8.93
N PHE A 79 -8.73 -7.23 -7.99
CA PHE A 79 -7.68 -6.36 -7.43
C PHE A 79 -6.81 -5.74 -8.53
N LEU A 80 -6.31 -6.58 -9.45
CA LEU A 80 -5.49 -6.13 -10.57
C LEU A 80 -6.25 -5.20 -11.53
N CYS A 81 -7.52 -5.50 -11.77
CA CYS A 81 -8.38 -4.67 -12.62
C CYS A 81 -8.61 -3.28 -12.00
N LEU A 82 -8.87 -3.21 -10.69
CA LEU A 82 -9.05 -1.93 -10.00
C LEU A 82 -7.73 -1.16 -9.89
N ALA A 83 -6.59 -1.83 -9.72
CA ALA A 83 -5.28 -1.19 -9.73
C ALA A 83 -4.99 -0.51 -11.09
N PHE A 84 -5.30 -1.21 -12.19
CA PHE A 84 -5.21 -0.63 -13.52
C PHE A 84 -6.22 0.50 -13.75
N LYS A 85 -7.43 0.40 -13.17
CA LYS A 85 -8.42 1.49 -13.22
C LYS A 85 -7.94 2.73 -12.46
N LEU A 86 -7.29 2.58 -11.32
CA LEU A 86 -6.67 3.70 -10.60
C LEU A 86 -5.63 4.41 -11.46
N LEU A 87 -4.79 3.68 -12.21
CA LEU A 87 -3.85 4.29 -13.16
C LEU A 87 -4.55 5.06 -14.28
N GLN A 88 -5.72 4.59 -14.73
CA GLN A 88 -6.53 5.31 -15.71
C GLN A 88 -7.14 6.59 -15.12
N LEU A 89 -7.59 6.53 -13.86
CA LEU A 89 -8.22 7.65 -13.18
C LEU A 89 -7.20 8.70 -12.74
N ASN A 90 -5.97 8.29 -12.45
CA ASN A 90 -4.89 9.13 -11.93
C ASN A 90 -5.39 10.10 -10.84
N PRO A 91 -5.99 9.58 -9.75
CA PRO A 91 -6.55 10.43 -8.69
C PRO A 91 -5.45 11.23 -7.99
N ASP A 92 -5.86 12.34 -7.38
CA ASP A 92 -4.97 13.19 -6.59
C ASP A 92 -4.40 12.44 -5.38
N ARG A 93 -3.23 12.91 -4.92
CA ARG A 93 -2.49 12.30 -3.80
C ARG A 93 -3.36 12.13 -2.56
N ASP A 94 -4.16 13.14 -2.22
CA ASP A 94 -4.98 13.15 -1.02
C ASP A 94 -6.06 12.08 -1.04
N ILE A 95 -6.63 11.78 -2.21
CA ILE A 95 -7.59 10.68 -2.39
C ILE A 95 -6.93 9.33 -2.10
N ILE A 96 -5.69 9.14 -2.55
CA ILE A 96 -4.95 7.89 -2.30
C ILE A 96 -4.57 7.75 -0.83
N LEU A 97 -4.18 8.84 -0.18
CA LEU A 97 -3.91 8.83 1.26
C LEU A 97 -5.17 8.53 2.07
N GLU A 98 -6.31 9.07 1.65
CA GLU A 98 -7.61 8.73 2.22
C GLU A 98 -7.91 7.23 2.07
N TYR A 99 -7.67 6.63 0.90
CA TYR A 99 -7.88 5.19 0.69
C TYR A 99 -7.00 4.29 1.58
N LEU A 100 -5.82 4.76 1.97
CA LEU A 100 -4.98 4.02 2.92
C LEU A 100 -5.62 3.95 4.31
N ASN A 101 -6.34 4.99 4.72
CA ASN A 101 -6.82 5.18 6.09
C ASN A 101 -8.33 5.24 6.23
N PHE A 102 -9.06 4.96 5.16
CA PHE A 102 -10.52 5.03 5.10
C PHE A 102 -11.18 4.20 6.21
N THR A 103 -12.00 4.86 7.01
CA THR A 103 -12.85 4.29 8.06
C THR A 103 -14.31 4.45 7.69
N ASP A 104 -15.13 3.45 7.99
CA ASP A 104 -16.57 3.56 7.86
C ASP A 104 -17.08 4.55 8.93
N PRO A 105 -17.80 5.63 8.59
CA PRO A 105 -18.34 6.54 9.60
C PRO A 105 -19.43 5.91 10.48
N ASP A 106 -20.04 4.81 10.03
CA ASP A 106 -21.14 4.13 10.72
C ASP A 106 -20.66 2.97 11.62
N THR A 107 -19.34 2.72 11.74
CA THR A 107 -18.83 1.74 12.72
C THR A 107 -18.96 2.30 14.14
N GLU A 108 -19.90 1.74 14.91
CA GLU A 108 -20.22 2.15 16.29
C GLU A 108 -19.03 2.01 17.27
N ASP A 109 -18.05 1.17 16.92
CA ASP A 109 -16.78 1.01 17.63
C ASP A 109 -15.61 1.38 16.69
N PRO A 110 -15.18 2.66 16.62
CA PRO A 110 -13.93 3.00 15.94
C PRO A 110 -12.81 2.15 16.56
N PRO A 111 -11.87 1.61 15.76
CA PRO A 111 -10.86 0.70 16.28
C PRO A 111 -10.05 1.40 17.38
N THR A 112 -10.35 1.08 18.64
CA THR A 112 -9.52 1.45 19.78
C THR A 112 -8.18 0.77 19.56
N TYR A 113 -7.17 1.56 19.23
CA TYR A 113 -5.80 1.10 19.33
C TYR A 113 -5.54 0.74 20.79
N ASN A 114 -5.01 -0.46 21.04
CA ASN A 114 -4.22 -0.68 22.24
C ASN A 114 -3.02 0.25 22.11
N ASN A 115 -3.09 1.41 22.76
CA ASN A 115 -1.94 2.20 23.08
C ASN A 115 -1.34 1.58 24.35
N PRO A 116 -0.20 0.87 24.30
CA PRO A 116 0.41 0.31 25.51
C PRO A 116 0.82 1.45 26.47
N ASN A 117 1.11 2.62 25.91
CA ASN A 117 1.47 3.82 26.63
C ASN A 117 0.30 4.77 26.60
N GLY A 118 -0.62 4.69 27.58
CA GLY A 118 -1.83 5.52 27.71
C GLY A 118 -1.63 7.04 27.80
N ASN A 119 -0.85 7.63 26.90
CA ASN A 119 -0.67 9.05 26.76
C ASN A 119 -1.56 9.53 25.62
N ASN A 120 -2.73 10.05 25.99
CA ASN A 120 -3.58 10.86 25.12
C ASN A 120 -2.92 12.25 24.99
N GLY A 121 -1.76 12.28 24.32
CA GLY A 121 -0.95 13.48 24.13
C GLY A 121 -1.34 14.19 22.85
N GLY A 122 -2.35 15.05 22.92
CA GLY A 122 -2.56 16.07 21.91
C GLY A 122 -1.40 17.07 21.92
N ASN A 123 -0.31 16.74 21.23
CA ASN A 123 0.70 17.72 20.85
C ASN A 123 0.27 18.35 19.52
N ASN A 124 -0.26 19.57 19.61
CA ASN A 124 -0.33 20.48 18.48
C ASN A 124 1.09 20.93 18.12
N ASP A 125 1.84 20.06 17.46
CA ASP A 125 3.05 20.47 16.76
C ASP A 125 2.62 21.06 15.40
N GLU A 126 2.52 22.39 15.35
CA GLU A 126 2.17 23.17 14.15
C GLU A 126 3.22 23.10 13.02
N ASN A 127 4.20 22.19 13.13
CA ASN A 127 5.25 21.92 12.15
C ASN A 127 5.34 20.45 11.71
N SER A 128 4.32 19.63 11.98
CA SER A 128 4.26 18.26 11.46
C SER A 128 4.01 18.30 9.94
N ASP A 129 5.08 18.09 9.17
CA ASP A 129 5.01 17.88 7.73
C ASP A 129 3.95 16.79 7.45
N GLY A 130 3.02 17.04 6.52
CA GLY A 130 1.78 16.24 6.35
C GLY A 130 1.98 14.75 6.02
N SER A 131 3.22 14.27 6.00
CA SER A 131 3.60 12.85 5.98
C SER A 131 3.18 12.08 7.24
N ASP A 132 3.06 12.73 8.40
CA ASP A 132 2.79 12.07 9.68
C ASP A 132 1.32 11.66 9.87
N ALA A 133 0.43 12.15 9.00
CA ALA A 133 -1.00 11.83 9.03
C ALA A 133 -1.30 10.39 8.56
N VAL A 134 -0.40 9.75 7.78
CA VAL A 134 -0.59 8.37 7.32
C VAL A 134 -0.58 7.38 8.50
N VAL A 135 0.16 7.72 9.57
CA VAL A 135 0.41 6.85 10.74
C VAL A 135 -0.79 6.78 11.69
N LYS A 136 -1.68 7.78 11.70
CA LYS A 136 -2.62 7.99 12.82
C LYS A 136 -3.92 7.19 12.78
N ALA A 137 -4.30 6.55 11.66
CA ALA A 137 -5.56 5.81 11.58
C ALA A 137 -5.44 4.48 10.82
N ARG A 138 -5.91 3.40 11.44
CA ARG A 138 -6.02 2.07 10.85
C ARG A 138 -7.36 1.99 10.15
N GLY A 139 -7.37 2.23 8.84
CA GLY A 139 -8.57 2.11 8.02
C GLY A 139 -9.16 0.70 8.05
N ASP A 140 -10.49 0.61 7.94
CA ASP A 140 -11.26 -0.61 8.15
C ASP A 140 -11.10 -1.63 7.01
N PHE A 141 -10.90 -1.13 5.79
CA PHE A 141 -10.91 -1.94 4.56
C PHE A 141 -9.50 -2.33 4.12
N LYS A 142 -9.01 -3.47 4.63
CA LYS A 142 -7.66 -3.99 4.35
C LYS A 142 -7.33 -4.19 2.86
N TYR A 143 -8.31 -4.50 2.00
CA TYR A 143 -8.07 -4.65 0.56
C TYR A 143 -8.02 -3.32 -0.19
N LEU A 144 -8.79 -2.32 0.25
CA LEU A 144 -8.67 -0.95 -0.24
C LEU A 144 -7.29 -0.38 0.14
N ARG A 145 -6.87 -0.58 1.40
CA ARG A 145 -5.52 -0.23 1.87
C ARG A 145 -4.43 -0.90 1.02
N ALA A 146 -4.53 -2.21 0.79
CA ALA A 146 -3.57 -2.92 -0.07
C ALA A 146 -3.58 -2.41 -1.52
N LEU A 147 -4.75 -2.05 -2.06
CA LEU A 147 -4.89 -1.50 -3.40
C LEU A 147 -4.22 -0.13 -3.51
N ALA A 148 -4.46 0.76 -2.55
CA ALA A 148 -3.84 2.07 -2.46
C ALA A 148 -2.32 1.96 -2.26
N ALA A 149 -1.84 1.07 -1.37
CA ALA A 149 -0.42 0.81 -1.18
C ALA A 149 0.27 0.35 -2.48
N PHE A 150 -0.39 -0.53 -3.25
CA PHE A 150 0.11 -0.96 -4.56
C PHE A 150 0.17 0.20 -5.56
N TYR A 151 -0.84 1.07 -5.58
CA TYR A 151 -0.85 2.26 -6.42
C TYR A 151 0.26 3.25 -6.05
N VAL A 152 0.46 3.53 -4.76
CA VAL A 152 1.57 4.34 -4.23
C VAL A 152 2.89 3.81 -4.76
N ARG A 153 3.16 2.52 -4.63
CA ARG A 153 4.41 1.90 -5.09
C ARG A 153 4.68 2.08 -6.59
N LEU A 154 3.63 2.09 -7.40
CA LEU A 154 3.74 2.23 -8.86
C LEU A 154 3.96 3.68 -9.30
N THR A 155 3.42 4.65 -8.55
CA THR A 155 3.20 6.00 -9.05
C THR A 155 3.94 7.11 -8.30
N PHE A 156 4.19 6.94 -7.00
CA PHE A 156 4.78 7.98 -6.17
C PHE A 156 6.30 8.09 -6.40
N PRO A 157 6.90 9.27 -6.11
CA PRO A 157 8.35 9.44 -6.02
C PRO A 157 8.98 8.51 -4.99
N ALA A 158 10.28 8.20 -5.15
CA ALA A 158 10.99 7.24 -4.30
C ALA A 158 10.83 7.51 -2.79
N ALA A 159 11.11 8.74 -2.35
CA ALA A 159 11.02 9.13 -0.94
C ALA A 159 9.58 8.99 -0.41
N ASP A 160 8.59 9.45 -1.19
CA ASP A 160 7.18 9.36 -0.80
C ASP A 160 6.68 7.91 -0.70
N VAL A 161 7.22 6.99 -1.50
CA VAL A 161 6.91 5.56 -1.37
C VAL A 161 7.32 5.05 0.01
N TYR A 162 8.55 5.35 0.47
CA TYR A 162 9.00 4.94 1.79
C TYR A 162 8.19 5.61 2.91
N LYS A 163 8.05 6.94 2.88
CA LYS A 163 7.27 7.70 3.87
C LYS A 163 5.84 7.20 4.02
N THR A 164 5.21 6.79 2.91
CA THR A 164 3.80 6.36 2.90
C THR A 164 3.64 4.89 3.26
N LEU A 165 4.54 4.00 2.81
CA LEU A 165 4.37 2.56 2.95
C LEU A 165 4.96 1.99 4.24
N GLU A 166 6.05 2.53 4.76
CA GLU A 166 6.70 1.98 5.97
C GLU A 166 5.80 1.94 7.21
N PRO A 167 4.95 2.93 7.48
CA PRO A 167 3.99 2.85 8.59
C PRO A 167 3.04 1.66 8.49
N LEU A 168 2.75 1.18 7.28
CA LEU A 168 1.86 0.05 7.03
C LEU A 168 2.51 -1.31 7.37
N LEU A 169 3.81 -1.35 7.67
CA LEU A 169 4.48 -2.54 8.18
C LEU A 169 4.00 -2.96 9.58
N LEU A 170 3.26 -2.09 10.28
CA LEU A 170 2.60 -2.40 11.55
C LEU A 170 1.19 -3.00 11.38
N ASP A 171 0.72 -3.17 10.13
CA ASP A 171 -0.59 -3.76 9.86
C ASP A 171 -0.48 -5.29 9.69
N TYR A 172 -0.71 -6.03 10.77
CA TYR A 172 -0.65 -7.50 10.76
C TYR A 172 -1.97 -8.18 10.33
N ARG A 173 -2.86 -7.48 9.61
CA ARG A 173 -4.12 -8.07 9.17
C ARG A 173 -3.89 -9.11 8.08
N LYS A 174 -4.61 -10.22 8.19
CA LYS A 174 -4.60 -11.33 7.21
C LYS A 174 -5.17 -10.89 5.86
N LEU A 175 -4.42 -11.15 4.80
CA LEU A 175 -4.82 -11.02 3.40
C LEU A 175 -4.86 -12.39 2.73
N LYS A 176 -5.85 -12.59 1.86
CA LYS A 176 -5.88 -13.74 0.95
C LYS A 176 -5.15 -13.35 -0.33
N ARG A 177 -4.17 -14.15 -0.75
CA ARG A 177 -3.45 -13.95 -2.02
C ARG A 177 -3.87 -15.01 -3.03
N ARG A 178 -4.25 -14.58 -4.23
CA ARG A 178 -4.45 -15.45 -5.38
C ARG A 178 -3.10 -15.69 -6.06
N VAL A 179 -2.66 -16.93 -6.02
CA VAL A 179 -1.54 -17.44 -6.80
C VAL A 179 -2.10 -18.08 -8.09
N ARG A 180 -1.24 -18.52 -9.02
CA ARG A 180 -1.64 -19.08 -10.31
C ARG A 180 -2.78 -20.10 -10.19
N ASP A 181 -2.63 -21.10 -9.33
CA ASP A 181 -3.59 -22.20 -9.25
C ASP A 181 -4.27 -22.35 -7.88
N SER A 182 -3.86 -21.58 -6.88
CA SER A 182 -4.34 -21.70 -5.50
C SER A 182 -4.51 -20.36 -4.80
N PHE A 183 -4.94 -20.41 -3.54
CA PHE A 183 -4.92 -19.27 -2.64
C PHE A 183 -3.96 -19.54 -1.50
N THR A 184 -3.24 -18.50 -1.08
CA THR A 184 -2.36 -18.54 0.09
C THR A 184 -2.76 -17.45 1.08
N LEU A 185 -2.51 -17.70 2.36
CA LEU A 185 -2.60 -16.67 3.40
C LEU A 185 -1.32 -15.83 3.36
N THR A 186 -1.47 -14.51 3.49
CA THR A 186 -0.39 -13.56 3.73
C THR A 186 -0.92 -12.46 4.64
N TYR A 187 -0.17 -11.39 4.84
CA TYR A 187 -0.50 -10.30 5.75
C TYR A 187 -0.21 -8.95 5.08
N VAL A 188 -0.79 -7.85 5.60
CA VAL A 188 -0.63 -6.52 4.99
C VAL A 188 0.83 -6.06 5.08
N ASP A 189 1.45 -6.14 6.25
CA ASP A 189 2.89 -5.91 6.47
C ASP A 189 3.77 -6.68 5.48
N GLN A 190 3.51 -7.98 5.28
CA GLN A 190 4.25 -8.80 4.31
C GLN A 190 4.05 -8.30 2.88
N PHE A 191 2.82 -7.95 2.50
CA PHE A 191 2.57 -7.41 1.17
C PHE A 191 3.26 -6.06 0.96
N VAL A 192 3.30 -5.21 1.98
CA VAL A 192 3.98 -3.91 1.97
C VAL A 192 5.50 -4.10 1.86
N ASP A 193 6.09 -5.01 2.63
CA ASP A 193 7.50 -5.36 2.50
C ASP A 193 7.83 -5.86 1.09
N GLU A 194 6.99 -6.71 0.50
CA GLU A 194 7.16 -7.13 -0.90
C GLU A 194 7.14 -5.97 -1.89
N LEU A 195 6.29 -4.96 -1.66
CA LEU A 195 6.28 -3.75 -2.49
C LEU A 195 7.60 -2.99 -2.38
N LEU A 196 8.18 -2.89 -1.19
CA LEU A 196 9.43 -2.15 -0.96
C LEU A 196 10.67 -2.90 -1.46
N THR A 197 10.67 -4.24 -1.40
CA THR A 197 11.89 -5.04 -1.59
C THR A 197 11.94 -5.86 -2.88
N LYS A 198 10.80 -6.25 -3.45
CA LYS A 198 10.77 -7.14 -4.63
C LYS A 198 10.67 -6.37 -5.93
N ASP A 199 11.23 -6.95 -6.99
CA ASP A 199 11.13 -6.41 -8.35
C ASP A 199 9.77 -6.67 -9.01
N ARG A 200 8.97 -7.60 -8.47
CA ARG A 200 7.70 -8.01 -9.10
C ARG A 200 6.65 -8.40 -8.07
N VAL A 201 5.49 -7.76 -8.13
CA VAL A 201 4.34 -8.02 -7.25
C VAL A 201 3.04 -8.05 -8.06
N CYS A 202 2.10 -8.94 -7.70
CA CYS A 202 0.81 -9.11 -8.37
C CYS A 202 0.89 -9.20 -9.91
N GLY A 203 1.94 -9.84 -10.45
CA GLY A 203 2.09 -9.99 -11.90
C GLY A 203 2.59 -8.74 -12.63
N THR A 204 2.98 -7.69 -11.91
CA THR A 204 3.46 -6.42 -12.46
C THR A 204 4.91 -6.20 -12.06
N SER A 205 5.75 -5.91 -13.05
CA SER A 205 7.15 -5.54 -12.80
C SER A 205 7.22 -4.13 -12.20
N LEU A 206 7.84 -4.02 -11.03
CA LEU A 206 8.01 -2.75 -10.32
C LEU A 206 9.26 -2.04 -10.85
N TRP A 207 9.22 -0.71 -10.84
CA TRP A 207 10.41 0.08 -11.14
C TRP A 207 11.41 -0.02 -9.98
N LYS A 208 12.71 -0.01 -10.28
CA LYS A 208 13.76 -0.13 -9.26
C LYS A 208 13.78 1.10 -8.36
N LEU A 209 13.44 0.91 -7.09
CA LEU A 209 13.60 1.95 -6.08
C LEU A 209 15.09 2.17 -5.82
N PRO A 210 15.55 3.43 -5.70
CA PRO A 210 16.83 3.73 -5.08
C PRO A 210 16.87 3.09 -3.69
N PRO A 211 18.02 2.52 -3.27
CA PRO A 211 18.18 2.02 -1.91
C PRO A 211 17.86 3.11 -0.90
N ARG A 212 17.22 2.74 0.20
CA ARG A 212 16.85 3.68 1.25
C ARG A 212 18.04 4.50 1.76
N GLN A 213 19.18 3.84 2.02
CA GLN A 213 20.45 4.48 2.41
C GLN A 213 20.81 5.64 1.47
N GLN A 214 20.66 5.44 0.16
CA GLN A 214 20.99 6.48 -0.82
C GLN A 214 20.06 7.70 -0.69
N LEU A 215 18.79 7.50 -0.31
CA LEU A 215 17.85 8.59 -0.09
C LEU A 215 18.11 9.31 1.24
N GLU A 216 18.58 8.59 2.25
CA GLU A 216 19.05 9.16 3.53
C GLU A 216 20.31 10.00 3.33
N ASP A 217 21.31 9.48 2.59
CA ASP A 217 22.54 10.21 2.24
C ASP A 217 22.27 11.49 1.43
N LEU A 218 21.15 11.54 0.71
CA LEU A 218 20.69 12.69 -0.07
C LEU A 218 19.76 13.63 0.73
N GLU A 219 19.54 13.37 2.02
CA GLU A 219 18.64 14.13 2.90
C GLU A 219 17.19 14.18 2.39
N LEU A 220 16.77 13.18 1.60
CA LEU A 220 15.39 13.04 1.11
C LEU A 220 14.53 12.19 2.06
N LEU A 221 15.18 11.40 2.91
CA LEU A 221 14.58 10.58 3.96
C LEU A 221 15.37 10.74 5.26
N ASP A 222 14.64 10.72 6.37
CA ASP A 222 15.24 10.61 7.69
C ASP A 222 15.66 9.16 7.96
N GLU A 223 16.59 8.99 8.90
CA GLU A 223 16.99 7.68 9.37
C GLU A 223 15.78 6.88 9.85
N ARG A 224 15.69 5.62 9.41
CA ARG A 224 14.54 4.78 9.76
C ARG A 224 14.53 4.46 11.25
N VAL A 225 13.53 4.97 11.96
CA VAL A 225 13.23 4.52 13.32
C VAL A 225 12.31 3.29 13.24
N SER A 226 12.79 2.14 13.70
CA SER A 226 11.94 0.95 13.83
C SER A 226 10.95 1.16 14.99
N PRO A 227 9.64 0.94 14.79
CA PRO A 227 8.67 1.03 15.89
C PRO A 227 8.93 0.03 17.02
N LEU A 228 9.62 -1.08 16.73
CA LEU A 228 10.02 -2.09 17.72
C LEU A 228 11.33 -1.72 18.43
N GLN A 229 12.05 -0.68 17.97
CA GLN A 229 13.33 -0.31 18.58
C GLN A 229 13.16 0.04 20.06
N ALA A 230 12.10 0.79 20.40
CA ALA A 230 11.82 1.15 21.77
C ALA A 230 11.54 -0.07 22.67
N GLU A 231 10.82 -1.07 22.15
CA GLU A 231 10.51 -2.31 22.89
C GLU A 231 11.76 -3.21 23.05
N LEU A 232 12.61 -3.26 22.03
CA LEU A 232 13.88 -3.99 22.09
C LEU A 232 14.86 -3.34 23.07
N ASP A 233 14.99 -2.02 23.02
CA ASP A 233 15.85 -1.24 23.93
C ASP A 233 15.36 -1.36 25.39
N GLU A 234 14.06 -1.55 25.62
CA GLU A 234 13.48 -1.77 26.94
C GLU A 234 13.76 -3.18 27.46
N MET A 235 13.66 -4.20 26.60
CA MET A 235 14.01 -5.59 26.94
C MET A 235 15.51 -5.75 27.28
N GLU A 236 16.39 -5.08 26.53
CA GLU A 236 17.83 -5.11 26.80
C GLU A 236 18.16 -4.47 28.17
N ARG A 237 17.43 -3.43 28.57
CA ARG A 237 17.60 -2.79 29.88
C ARG A 237 17.09 -3.64 31.03
N SER A 238 16.00 -4.40 30.84
CA SER A 238 15.50 -5.31 31.88
C SER A 238 16.45 -6.49 32.11
N ASP A 239 17.00 -7.06 31.03
CA ASP A 239 17.96 -8.18 31.13
C ASP A 239 19.24 -7.74 31.86
N ASP A 240 19.70 -6.50 31.65
CA ASP A 240 20.85 -5.90 32.35
C ASP A 240 20.58 -5.59 33.84
N GLU A 241 19.32 -5.51 34.27
CA GLU A 241 18.93 -5.31 35.68
C GLU A 241 18.82 -6.65 36.43
N ASP A 242 18.29 -7.70 35.78
CA ASP A 242 18.20 -9.06 36.34
C ASP A 242 19.60 -9.68 36.58
N ASP A 243 20.57 -9.44 35.68
CA ASP A 243 21.97 -9.89 35.83
C ASP A 243 22.71 -9.19 37.00
N LYS A 244 22.22 -8.03 37.46
CA LYS A 244 22.80 -7.32 38.61
C LYS A 244 22.22 -7.80 39.94
N GLU A 245 20.96 -8.24 39.98
CA GLU A 245 20.34 -8.78 41.20
C GLU A 245 20.85 -10.20 41.54
N GLU A 246 21.11 -11.07 40.57
CA GLU A 246 21.69 -12.41 40.83
C GLU A 246 23.16 -12.37 41.30
N GLY A 247 23.88 -11.28 41.03
CA GLY A 247 25.25 -11.06 41.47
C GLY A 247 25.39 -10.61 42.93
N GLU A 248 24.33 -10.04 43.53
CA GLU A 248 24.34 -9.54 44.91
C GLU A 248 23.83 -10.57 45.95
N GLU A 249 23.13 -11.65 45.53
CA GLU A 249 22.63 -12.68 46.46
C GLU A 249 23.65 -13.78 46.85
N ASN A 250 24.88 -13.77 46.31
CA ASN A 250 25.89 -14.80 46.59
C ASN A 250 27.02 -14.38 47.56
N ASP A 251 26.95 -13.20 48.15
CA ASP A 251 27.89 -12.71 49.18
C ASP A 251 27.20 -12.57 50.55
N ASP A 252 26.81 -13.70 51.17
CA ASP A 252 26.52 -13.80 52.63
C ASP A 252 26.88 -15.19 53.21
#